data_AF-A0A7S3L1T6-F1
#
_entry.id   AF-A0A7S3L1T6-F1
#
_cell.length_a   1.000
_cell.length_b   1.000
_cell.length_c   1.000
_cell.angle_alpha   90.00
_cell.angle_beta   90.00
_cell.angle_gamma   90.00
#
_symmetry.space_group_name_H-M   'P 1'
#
loop_
_entity.id
_entity.type
_entity.pdbx_description
1 polymer ?
#
loop_
_entity_poly.entity_id
_entity_poly.type
_entity_poly.pdbx_seq_one_letter_code
_entity_poly.pdbx_strand_id
1 'polypeptide(L)'
;MNPITLLFGTLLLISSSRVNVQGFTTSRSTGSTLTASRRRILGLRQRPPLVILQLASEANGATDETQTLGLITFDLDDTLYPIQKVEEAANEAFVKAMARYGFTGLKRDDIVSTAKEIRDEMNIKDPKNAAALTHLEVRELAIRRAMEKATLKQKLQDCADDWATPVESLSSLVVANAKKWSKAAVSDSMVKAVSTAWEMERHHASERCLYPEVLEALKQIKQEHPEAIIGAVTDGRSNPLFMTFTLAPYFDFSCSWEDDQANRKEFFQGLDQTGGETSQLTWIYDEARYKYAVLKQAADAMKKGSKQVKDIDPLVYPATYDDRVWIHVGDDLAFDVGASAACGAKTIYCELADKYGQTARHRYYGDKPQPSWSSTPDLELRKRYEMAESAVDRVSVKLQFLGQLPEAVNSILTSKAEMLEYSP
;
A
#
# COMPACT_ATOMS: atom_id res chain seq x y z
N MET A 1 -10.65 -43.29 38.21
CA MET A 1 -11.84 -43.32 37.33
C MET A 1 -12.90 -42.42 37.93
N ASN A 2 -13.08 -41.24 37.36
CA ASN A 2 -14.24 -40.34 37.44
C ASN A 2 -13.98 -39.22 36.41
N PRO A 3 -14.90 -38.90 35.49
CA PRO A 3 -14.67 -37.89 34.48
C PRO A 3 -15.05 -36.50 35.01
N ILE A 4 -14.20 -35.51 34.73
CA ILE A 4 -14.49 -34.09 34.94
C ILE A 4 -15.18 -33.56 33.68
N THR A 5 -16.44 -33.19 33.85
CA THR A 5 -17.26 -32.47 32.86
C THR A 5 -16.84 -31.00 32.85
N LEU A 6 -16.30 -30.49 31.73
CA LEU A 6 -16.08 -29.06 31.52
C LEU A 6 -17.25 -28.47 30.71
N LEU A 7 -18.03 -27.60 31.33
CA LEU A 7 -19.02 -26.76 30.68
C LEU A 7 -18.32 -25.59 29.97
N PHE A 8 -18.61 -25.42 28.67
CA PHE A 8 -18.33 -24.19 27.92
C PHE A 8 -19.45 -23.18 28.16
N GLY A 9 -19.13 -22.05 28.77
CA GLY A 9 -20.03 -20.90 28.93
C GLY A 9 -19.93 -19.95 27.74
N THR A 10 -21.01 -19.84 26.98
CA THR A 10 -21.19 -18.89 25.88
C THR A 10 -21.53 -17.51 26.45
N LEU A 11 -20.67 -16.51 26.26
CA LEU A 11 -20.96 -15.12 26.61
C LEU A 11 -21.52 -14.39 25.39
N LEU A 12 -22.81 -14.05 25.44
CA LEU A 12 -23.52 -13.26 24.44
C LEU A 12 -23.34 -11.76 24.77
N LEU A 13 -22.67 -11.00 23.91
CA LEU A 13 -22.59 -9.55 24.00
C LEU A 13 -23.63 -8.92 23.07
N ILE A 14 -24.65 -8.30 23.67
CA ILE A 14 -25.69 -7.52 23.00
C ILE A 14 -25.15 -6.09 22.84
N SER A 15 -24.87 -5.68 21.60
CA SER A 15 -24.59 -4.28 21.27
C SER A 15 -25.88 -3.60 20.81
N SER A 16 -26.30 -2.58 21.56
CA SER A 16 -27.47 -1.75 21.23
C SER A 16 -27.03 -0.49 20.50
N SER A 17 -27.32 -0.43 19.21
CA SER A 17 -27.15 0.78 18.39
C SER A 17 -28.33 1.73 18.60
N ARG A 18 -28.08 2.90 19.18
CA ARG A 18 -29.04 4.03 19.13
C ARG A 18 -28.75 4.88 17.91
N VAL A 19 -29.70 4.86 16.99
CA VAL A 19 -29.82 5.76 15.85
C VAL A 19 -30.25 7.13 16.36
N ASN A 20 -29.53 8.19 15.99
CA ASN A 20 -29.99 9.56 16.15
C ASN A 20 -30.06 10.23 14.78
N VAL A 21 -31.27 10.66 14.41
CA VAL A 21 -31.63 11.31 13.14
C VAL A 21 -32.04 12.73 13.49
N GLN A 22 -31.36 13.72 12.90
CA GLN A 22 -31.80 15.10 12.57
C GLN A 22 -30.54 15.90 12.22
N GLY A 23 -30.48 16.76 11.20
CA GLY A 23 -31.51 17.29 10.34
C GLY A 23 -30.92 17.97 9.10
N PHE A 24 -31.81 18.19 8.14
CA PHE A 24 -31.64 18.90 6.88
C PHE A 24 -31.33 20.39 7.08
N THR A 25 -30.34 20.92 6.36
CA THR A 25 -30.33 22.32 5.92
C THR A 25 -29.85 22.39 4.46
N THR A 26 -30.73 22.88 3.59
CA THR A 26 -30.47 23.15 2.18
C THR A 26 -29.80 24.51 2.04
N SER A 27 -28.65 24.60 1.34
CA SER A 27 -28.17 25.87 0.79
C SER A 27 -27.99 25.75 -0.73
N ARG A 28 -28.62 26.69 -1.43
CA ARG A 28 -28.42 26.96 -2.86
C ARG A 28 -27.11 27.73 -3.00
N SER A 29 -26.24 27.32 -3.92
CA SER A 29 -25.26 28.23 -4.50
C SER A 29 -25.28 28.16 -6.02
N THR A 30 -25.34 29.35 -6.57
CA THR A 30 -25.37 29.81 -7.96
C THR A 30 -24.27 29.23 -8.85
N GLY A 31 -24.64 28.98 -10.11
CA GLY A 31 -23.73 28.54 -11.16
C GLY A 31 -22.74 29.61 -11.60
N SER A 32 -21.59 29.13 -12.06
CA SER A 32 -20.56 29.89 -12.74
C SER A 32 -20.03 29.02 -13.88
N THR A 33 -20.36 29.41 -15.10
CA THR A 33 -19.80 28.89 -16.36
C THR A 33 -18.39 29.39 -16.54
N LEU A 34 -17.40 28.49 -16.50
CA LEU A 34 -16.02 28.77 -16.91
C LEU A 34 -15.74 28.14 -18.27
N THR A 35 -15.33 29.01 -19.19
CA THR A 35 -14.93 28.76 -20.56
C THR A 35 -13.55 28.09 -20.61
N ALA A 36 -13.47 26.96 -21.33
CA ALA A 36 -12.21 26.24 -21.56
C ALA A 36 -11.33 27.01 -22.55
N SER A 37 -10.20 27.53 -22.07
CA SER A 37 -9.12 28.08 -22.92
C SER A 37 -8.06 27.01 -23.15
N ARG A 38 -7.99 26.49 -24.37
CA ARG A 38 -6.91 25.62 -24.85
C ARG A 38 -5.63 26.44 -25.02
N ARG A 39 -4.64 26.26 -24.13
CA ARG A 39 -3.23 26.62 -24.42
C ARG A 39 -2.44 25.38 -24.78
N ARG A 40 -1.97 25.33 -26.03
CA ARG A 40 -0.84 24.49 -26.46
C ARG A 40 0.43 25.02 -25.79
N ILE A 41 1.13 24.17 -25.05
CA ILE A 41 2.52 24.40 -24.66
C ILE A 41 3.36 23.37 -25.42
N LEU A 42 4.05 23.83 -26.47
CA LEU A 42 5.16 23.14 -27.11
C LEU A 42 6.42 23.86 -26.61
N GLY A 43 7.17 23.20 -25.73
CA GLY A 43 8.40 23.73 -25.16
C GLY A 43 9.40 22.60 -24.91
N LEU A 44 10.07 22.15 -25.97
CA LEU A 44 11.27 21.32 -25.88
C LEU A 44 12.38 22.13 -25.20
N ARG A 45 12.66 21.84 -23.92
CA ARG A 45 13.87 22.31 -23.24
C ARG A 45 14.99 21.28 -23.42
N GLN A 46 16.04 21.68 -24.11
CA GLN A 46 17.32 20.97 -24.13
C GLN A 46 17.98 21.08 -22.75
N ARG A 47 18.50 19.95 -22.25
CA ARG A 47 19.28 19.88 -20.99
C ARG A 47 20.71 20.42 -21.23
N PRO A 48 21.29 21.22 -20.31
CA PRO A 48 22.70 21.55 -20.36
C PRO A 48 23.56 20.38 -19.87
N PRO A 49 24.84 20.31 -20.27
CA PRO A 49 25.76 19.26 -19.84
C PRO A 49 26.18 19.44 -18.38
N LEU A 50 26.42 18.31 -17.72
CA LEU A 50 26.95 18.19 -16.36
C LEU A 50 28.35 18.83 -16.29
N VAL A 51 28.52 19.86 -15.46
CA VAL A 51 29.83 20.40 -15.10
C VAL A 51 30.13 19.92 -13.69
N ILE A 52 31.13 19.05 -13.55
CA ILE A 52 31.69 18.66 -12.25
C ILE A 52 32.71 19.73 -11.87
N LEU A 53 32.35 20.61 -10.93
CA LEU A 53 33.26 21.59 -10.35
C LEU A 53 33.83 21.01 -9.06
N GLN A 54 35.12 20.68 -9.10
CA GLN A 54 35.89 20.26 -7.93
C GLN A 54 36.39 21.52 -7.23
N LEU A 55 35.75 21.89 -6.11
CA LEU A 55 36.22 22.95 -5.22
C LEU A 55 36.86 22.30 -3.99
N ALA A 56 38.14 22.59 -3.78
CA ALA A 56 38.82 22.33 -2.53
C ALA A 56 38.44 23.45 -1.54
N SER A 57 37.87 23.10 -0.38
CA SER A 57 37.65 24.05 0.71
C SER A 57 38.60 23.77 1.86
N GLU A 58 39.13 24.86 2.41
CA GLU A 58 39.99 24.91 3.58
C GLU A 58 39.16 24.69 4.85
N ALA A 59 39.70 23.87 5.77
CA ALA A 59 39.02 23.43 6.97
C ALA A 59 38.97 24.54 8.05
N ASN A 60 37.77 25.09 8.28
CA ASN A 60 37.43 25.78 9.51
C ASN A 60 36.64 24.81 10.42
N GLY A 61 37.09 24.68 11.67
CA GLY A 61 36.59 23.71 12.64
C GLY A 61 35.21 24.05 13.23
N ALA A 62 34.17 23.96 12.41
CA ALA A 62 32.81 23.72 12.90
C ALA A 62 32.71 22.24 13.31
N THR A 63 32.31 21.96 14.55
CA THR A 63 31.96 20.61 14.95
C THR A 63 30.71 20.22 14.18
N ASP A 64 30.88 19.37 13.18
CA ASP A 64 29.82 18.85 12.31
C ASP A 64 28.81 18.08 13.18
N GLU A 65 27.73 18.75 13.62
CA GLU A 65 26.70 18.14 14.47
C GLU A 65 25.88 17.16 13.62
N THR A 66 26.33 15.91 13.57
CA THR A 66 25.62 14.82 12.91
C THR A 66 24.30 14.55 13.63
N GLN A 67 23.18 14.61 12.90
CA GLN A 67 21.89 14.25 13.48
C GLN A 67 21.80 12.74 13.73
N THR A 68 21.00 12.32 14.72
CA THR A 68 20.77 10.91 15.02
C THR A 68 19.54 10.38 14.28
N LEU A 69 19.63 9.21 13.64
CA LEU A 69 18.48 8.52 13.06
C LEU A 69 17.59 7.93 14.17
N GLY A 70 16.31 8.29 14.18
CA GLY A 70 15.31 7.75 15.10
C GLY A 70 14.46 6.67 14.44
N LEU A 71 13.88 7.01 13.30
CA LEU A 71 12.94 6.16 12.56
C LEU A 71 13.38 6.07 11.09
N ILE A 72 13.36 4.88 10.53
CA ILE A 72 13.37 4.68 9.09
C ILE A 72 12.19 3.79 8.69
N THR A 73 11.38 4.26 7.75
CA THR A 73 10.24 3.48 7.24
C THR A 73 10.42 3.18 5.76
N PHE A 74 9.88 2.04 5.33
CA PHE A 74 9.96 1.56 3.97
C PHE A 74 8.57 1.32 3.39
N ASP A 75 8.31 1.81 2.19
CA ASP A 75 7.44 1.06 1.29
C ASP A 75 8.14 -0.25 0.88
N LEU A 76 7.37 -1.26 0.50
CA LEU A 76 7.89 -2.59 0.16
C LEU A 76 7.83 -2.88 -1.33
N ASP A 77 6.66 -2.67 -1.95
CA ASP A 77 6.38 -3.10 -3.31
C ASP A 77 7.16 -2.23 -4.30
N ASP A 78 7.98 -2.82 -5.17
CA ASP A 78 8.90 -2.09 -6.07
C ASP A 78 10.02 -1.30 -5.37
N THR A 79 9.98 -1.15 -4.03
CA THR A 79 11.06 -0.59 -3.21
C THR A 79 12.08 -1.65 -2.78
N LEU A 80 11.64 -2.77 -2.19
CA LEU A 80 12.52 -3.86 -1.70
C LEU A 80 12.51 -5.11 -2.58
N TYR A 81 11.51 -5.26 -3.45
CA TYR A 81 11.39 -6.36 -4.41
C TYR A 81 10.53 -5.92 -5.61
N PRO A 82 10.66 -6.56 -6.79
CA PRO A 82 9.86 -6.21 -7.96
C PRO A 82 8.45 -6.81 -7.82
N ILE A 83 7.43 -5.96 -7.66
CA ILE A 83 6.05 -6.39 -7.36
C ILE A 83 5.47 -7.28 -8.47
N GLN A 84 5.87 -7.07 -9.73
CA GLN A 84 5.38 -7.88 -10.84
C GLN A 84 5.65 -9.38 -10.63
N LYS A 85 6.86 -9.77 -10.21
CA LYS A 85 7.22 -11.19 -10.00
C LYS A 85 6.45 -11.79 -8.83
N VAL A 86 6.20 -10.96 -7.81
CA VAL A 86 5.45 -11.33 -6.61
C VAL A 86 3.98 -11.59 -6.97
N GLU A 87 3.34 -10.68 -7.71
CA GLU A 87 1.96 -10.83 -8.19
C GLU A 87 1.81 -12.04 -9.13
N GLU A 88 2.76 -12.29 -10.02
CA GLU A 88 2.76 -13.46 -10.91
C GLU A 88 2.73 -14.79 -10.12
N ALA A 89 3.55 -14.89 -9.06
CA ALA A 89 3.58 -16.07 -8.19
C ALA A 89 2.28 -16.21 -7.37
N ALA A 90 1.78 -15.12 -6.81
CA ALA A 90 0.52 -15.11 -6.06
C ALA A 90 -0.66 -15.53 -6.95
N ASN A 91 -0.73 -15.01 -8.19
CA ASN A 91 -1.75 -15.38 -9.16
C ASN A 91 -1.67 -16.85 -9.59
N GLU A 92 -0.47 -17.44 -9.61
CA GLU A 92 -0.31 -18.88 -9.79
C GLU A 92 -0.85 -19.69 -8.60
N ALA A 93 -0.61 -19.23 -7.36
CA ALA A 93 -1.20 -19.84 -6.17
C ALA A 93 -2.73 -19.74 -6.16
N PHE A 94 -3.31 -18.63 -6.63
CA PHE A 94 -4.76 -18.51 -6.84
C PHE A 94 -5.29 -19.62 -7.75
N VAL A 95 -4.69 -19.82 -8.94
CA VAL A 95 -5.13 -20.87 -9.87
C VAL A 95 -5.04 -22.26 -9.22
N LYS A 96 -3.94 -22.54 -8.52
CA LYS A 96 -3.75 -23.81 -7.79
C LYS A 96 -4.80 -24.00 -6.69
N ALA A 97 -5.10 -22.95 -5.93
CA ALA A 97 -6.09 -23.00 -4.86
C ALA A 97 -7.51 -23.19 -5.40
N MET A 98 -7.88 -22.50 -6.48
CA MET A 98 -9.15 -22.68 -7.18
C MET A 98 -9.33 -24.12 -7.67
N ALA A 99 -8.29 -24.72 -8.25
CA ALA A 99 -8.33 -26.10 -8.74
C ALA A 99 -8.59 -27.12 -7.62
N ARG A 100 -8.12 -26.88 -6.39
CA ARG A 100 -8.40 -27.75 -5.22
C ARG A 100 -9.89 -27.77 -4.84
N TYR A 101 -10.64 -26.73 -5.18
CA TYR A 101 -12.09 -26.65 -5.00
C TYR A 101 -12.87 -27.09 -6.24
N GLY A 102 -12.21 -27.70 -7.24
CA GLY A 102 -12.83 -28.18 -8.47
C GLY A 102 -12.99 -27.12 -9.58
N PHE A 103 -12.55 -25.88 -9.34
CA PHE A 103 -12.58 -24.82 -10.35
C PHE A 103 -11.34 -24.90 -11.25
N THR A 104 -11.46 -25.61 -12.37
CA THR A 104 -10.36 -25.82 -13.33
C THR A 104 -10.47 -24.90 -14.55
N GLY A 105 -9.39 -24.80 -15.34
CA GLY A 105 -9.36 -24.03 -16.58
C GLY A 105 -9.16 -22.52 -16.43
N LEU A 106 -8.95 -22.04 -15.19
CA LEU A 106 -8.59 -20.65 -14.92
C LEU A 106 -7.14 -20.37 -15.31
N LYS A 107 -6.90 -19.16 -15.82
CA LYS A 107 -5.57 -18.62 -16.12
C LYS A 107 -5.11 -17.68 -15.01
N ARG A 108 -3.80 -17.48 -14.91
CA ARG A 108 -3.17 -16.59 -13.92
C ARG A 108 -3.76 -15.17 -13.98
N ASP A 109 -3.98 -14.66 -15.19
CA ASP A 109 -4.46 -13.29 -15.38
C ASP A 109 -5.96 -13.12 -15.13
N ASP A 110 -6.73 -14.20 -14.96
CA ASP A 110 -8.18 -14.13 -14.80
C ASP A 110 -8.60 -13.37 -13.54
N ILE A 111 -7.84 -13.49 -12.44
CA ILE A 111 -8.12 -12.74 -11.20
C ILE A 111 -7.92 -11.23 -11.40
N VAL A 112 -6.94 -10.84 -12.22
CA VAL A 112 -6.64 -9.43 -12.50
C VAL A 112 -7.66 -8.84 -13.47
N SER A 113 -7.95 -9.54 -14.57
CA SER A 113 -8.95 -9.09 -15.54
C SER A 113 -10.32 -8.98 -14.88
N THR A 114 -10.70 -9.95 -14.07
CA THR A 114 -11.97 -9.91 -13.32
C THR A 114 -11.99 -8.77 -12.30
N ALA A 115 -10.88 -8.48 -11.61
CA ALA A 115 -10.79 -7.34 -10.70
C ALA A 115 -10.97 -5.99 -11.43
N LYS A 116 -10.40 -5.84 -12.63
CA LYS A 116 -10.62 -4.68 -13.51
C LYS A 116 -12.08 -4.55 -13.91
N GLU A 117 -12.69 -5.63 -14.41
CA GLU A 117 -14.13 -5.66 -14.74
C GLU A 117 -15.00 -5.21 -13.56
N ILE A 118 -14.71 -5.70 -12.34
CA ILE A 118 -15.44 -5.33 -11.13
C ILE A 118 -15.32 -3.84 -10.84
N ARG A 119 -14.09 -3.29 -10.90
CA ARG A 119 -13.86 -1.86 -10.65
C ARG A 119 -14.55 -1.00 -11.70
N ASP A 120 -14.51 -1.38 -12.98
CA ASP A 120 -15.17 -0.64 -14.06
C ASP A 120 -16.71 -0.65 -13.88
N GLU A 121 -17.28 -1.82 -13.59
CA GLU A 121 -18.72 -1.95 -13.31
C GLU A 121 -19.16 -1.17 -12.09
N MET A 122 -18.35 -1.18 -11.02
CA MET A 122 -18.63 -0.41 -9.81
C MET A 122 -18.46 1.08 -10.07
N ASN A 123 -17.46 1.49 -10.84
CA ASN A 123 -17.21 2.88 -11.17
C ASN A 123 -18.37 3.49 -11.99
N ILE A 124 -19.01 2.70 -12.85
CA ILE A 124 -20.21 3.15 -13.58
C ILE A 124 -21.40 3.41 -12.64
N LYS A 125 -21.53 2.61 -11.57
CA LYS A 125 -22.68 2.67 -10.66
C LYS A 125 -22.46 3.64 -9.50
N ASP A 126 -21.26 3.63 -8.95
CA ASP A 126 -20.83 4.34 -7.74
C ASP A 126 -19.30 4.58 -7.79
N PRO A 127 -18.86 5.64 -8.47
CA PRO A 127 -17.44 5.99 -8.61
C PRO A 127 -16.72 6.11 -7.25
N LYS A 128 -17.40 6.65 -6.24
CA LYS A 128 -16.83 6.89 -4.91
C LYS A 128 -16.54 5.57 -4.19
N ASN A 129 -17.49 4.64 -4.21
CA ASN A 129 -17.24 3.33 -3.62
C ASN A 129 -16.26 2.48 -4.44
N ALA A 130 -16.23 2.63 -5.78
CA ALA A 130 -15.24 1.95 -6.61
C ALA A 130 -13.80 2.38 -6.29
N ALA A 131 -13.57 3.68 -6.10
CA ALA A 131 -12.27 4.22 -5.67
C ALA A 131 -11.88 3.75 -4.27
N ALA A 132 -12.86 3.61 -3.36
CA ALA A 132 -12.64 3.18 -1.99
C ALA A 132 -12.41 1.68 -1.81
N LEU A 133 -12.53 0.84 -2.86
CA LEU A 133 -12.22 -0.58 -2.74
C LEU A 133 -10.73 -0.81 -2.48
N THR A 134 -10.43 -1.66 -1.52
CA THR A 134 -9.07 -2.14 -1.27
C THR A 134 -8.60 -3.12 -2.34
N HIS A 135 -7.31 -3.46 -2.32
CA HIS A 135 -6.79 -4.52 -3.17
C HIS A 135 -7.34 -5.88 -2.69
N LEU A 136 -7.44 -6.12 -1.39
CA LEU A 136 -8.02 -7.35 -0.88
C LEU A 136 -9.51 -7.51 -1.27
N GLU A 137 -10.34 -6.50 -1.06
CA GLU A 137 -11.78 -6.59 -1.36
C GLU A 137 -12.02 -6.85 -2.84
N VAL A 138 -11.32 -6.15 -3.75
CA VAL A 138 -11.50 -6.40 -5.18
C VAL A 138 -11.01 -7.80 -5.57
N ARG A 139 -9.95 -8.31 -4.93
CA ARG A 139 -9.46 -9.68 -5.15
C ARG A 139 -10.46 -10.72 -4.64
N GLU A 140 -11.04 -10.55 -3.46
CA GLU A 140 -12.06 -11.44 -2.93
C GLU A 140 -13.33 -11.45 -3.80
N LEU A 141 -13.75 -10.28 -4.29
CA LEU A 141 -14.85 -10.17 -5.27
C LEU A 141 -14.50 -10.86 -6.59
N ALA A 142 -13.26 -10.74 -7.08
CA ALA A 142 -12.81 -11.40 -8.30
C ALA A 142 -12.80 -12.93 -8.16
N ILE A 143 -12.29 -13.44 -7.04
CA ILE A 143 -12.30 -14.87 -6.69
C ILE A 143 -13.75 -15.38 -6.67
N ARG A 144 -14.63 -14.70 -5.93
CA ARG A 144 -16.06 -15.06 -5.87
C ARG A 144 -16.68 -15.10 -7.26
N ARG A 145 -16.48 -14.06 -8.06
CA ARG A 145 -17.05 -13.97 -9.41
C ARG A 145 -16.54 -15.09 -10.32
N ALA A 146 -15.27 -15.47 -10.21
CA ALA A 146 -14.72 -16.61 -10.94
C ALA A 146 -15.38 -17.93 -10.52
N MET A 147 -15.54 -18.16 -9.21
CA MET A 147 -16.24 -19.34 -8.67
C MET A 147 -17.71 -19.38 -9.13
N GLU A 148 -18.42 -18.25 -9.07
CA GLU A 148 -19.83 -18.14 -9.48
C GLU A 148 -20.01 -18.38 -10.98
N LYS A 149 -19.12 -17.83 -11.83
CA LYS A 149 -19.12 -18.06 -13.29
C LYS A 149 -18.92 -19.55 -13.60
N ALA A 150 -17.95 -20.21 -12.94
CA ALA A 150 -17.68 -21.63 -13.12
C ALA A 150 -18.85 -22.50 -12.63
N THR A 151 -19.37 -22.21 -11.43
CA THR A 151 -20.53 -22.91 -10.83
C THR A 151 -21.78 -22.77 -11.70
N LEU A 152 -22.04 -21.58 -12.26
CA LEU A 152 -23.15 -21.35 -13.17
C LEU A 152 -23.01 -22.17 -14.45
N LYS A 153 -21.81 -22.18 -15.06
CA LYS A 153 -21.55 -22.94 -16.28
C LYS A 153 -21.83 -24.43 -16.06
N GLN A 154 -21.32 -25.00 -14.96
CA GLN A 154 -21.59 -26.40 -14.59
C GLN A 154 -23.08 -26.63 -14.39
N LYS A 155 -23.76 -25.78 -13.59
CA LYS A 155 -25.18 -25.97 -13.30
C LYS A 155 -26.06 -25.88 -14.55
N LEU A 156 -25.74 -25.00 -15.48
CA LEU A 156 -26.43 -24.92 -16.77
C LEU A 156 -26.21 -26.17 -17.60
N GLN A 157 -24.99 -26.70 -17.63
CA GLN A 157 -24.70 -27.96 -18.31
C GLN A 157 -25.48 -29.12 -17.69
N ASP A 158 -25.50 -29.24 -16.36
CA ASP A 158 -26.25 -30.30 -15.67
C ASP A 158 -27.75 -30.22 -16.01
N CYS A 159 -28.35 -29.02 -15.98
CA CYS A 159 -29.76 -28.84 -16.35
C CYS A 159 -30.04 -29.18 -17.83
N ALA A 160 -29.08 -28.88 -18.71
CA ALA A 160 -29.16 -29.19 -20.14
C ALA A 160 -29.12 -30.72 -20.36
N ASP A 161 -28.21 -31.41 -19.67
CA ASP A 161 -28.05 -32.85 -19.72
C ASP A 161 -29.29 -33.57 -19.16
N ASP A 162 -29.82 -33.10 -18.00
CA ASP A 162 -31.05 -33.64 -17.38
C ASP A 162 -32.27 -33.56 -18.31
N TRP A 163 -32.31 -32.55 -19.19
CA TRP A 163 -33.41 -32.31 -20.13
C TRP A 163 -33.10 -32.76 -21.56
N ALA A 164 -31.92 -33.37 -21.79
CA ALA A 164 -31.42 -33.74 -23.11
C ALA A 164 -31.54 -32.61 -24.15
N THR A 165 -31.22 -31.37 -23.75
CA THR A 165 -31.32 -30.16 -24.58
C THR A 165 -30.00 -29.40 -24.56
N PRO A 166 -29.61 -28.66 -25.62
CA PRO A 166 -28.44 -27.78 -25.56
C PRO A 166 -28.60 -26.66 -24.52
N VAL A 167 -27.49 -26.19 -23.94
CA VAL A 167 -27.50 -25.10 -22.91
C VAL A 167 -28.18 -23.84 -23.41
N GLU A 168 -27.94 -23.48 -24.68
CA GLU A 168 -28.55 -22.34 -25.37
C GLU A 168 -30.07 -22.46 -25.55
N SER A 169 -30.62 -23.67 -25.42
CA SER A 169 -32.05 -23.96 -25.54
C SER A 169 -32.76 -24.00 -24.17
N LEU A 170 -32.04 -23.78 -23.07
CA LEU A 170 -32.66 -23.67 -21.74
C LEU A 170 -33.54 -22.42 -21.62
N SER A 171 -34.69 -22.57 -20.98
CA SER A 171 -35.61 -21.45 -20.77
C SER A 171 -35.00 -20.38 -19.85
N SER A 172 -35.43 -19.12 -20.03
CA SER A 172 -34.97 -17.99 -19.21
C SER A 172 -35.20 -18.21 -17.70
N LEU A 173 -36.26 -18.93 -17.34
CA LEU A 173 -36.56 -19.30 -15.95
C LEU A 173 -35.51 -20.26 -15.37
N VAL A 174 -35.07 -21.25 -16.14
CA VAL A 174 -34.00 -22.18 -15.71
C VAL A 174 -32.69 -21.43 -15.55
N VAL A 175 -32.35 -20.59 -16.53
CA VAL A 175 -31.11 -19.78 -16.48
C VAL A 175 -31.13 -18.84 -15.27
N ALA A 176 -32.26 -18.21 -14.96
CA ALA A 176 -32.39 -17.34 -13.78
C ALA A 176 -32.25 -18.11 -12.46
N ASN A 177 -32.86 -19.29 -12.35
CA ASN A 177 -32.73 -20.15 -11.17
C ASN A 177 -31.31 -20.69 -11.01
N ALA A 178 -30.64 -21.09 -12.09
CA ALA A 178 -29.25 -21.52 -12.08
C ALA A 178 -28.31 -20.39 -11.61
N LYS A 179 -28.53 -19.15 -12.09
CA LYS A 179 -27.80 -17.95 -11.61
C LYS A 179 -28.01 -17.68 -10.12
N LYS A 180 -29.23 -17.83 -9.63
CA LYS A 180 -29.52 -17.65 -8.19
C LYS A 180 -28.84 -18.74 -7.37
N TRP A 181 -28.91 -19.99 -7.82
CA TRP A 181 -28.28 -21.12 -7.16
C TRP A 181 -26.76 -21.00 -7.13
N SER A 182 -26.13 -20.63 -8.25
CA SER A 182 -24.67 -20.53 -8.33
C SER A 182 -24.08 -19.50 -7.37
N LYS A 183 -24.78 -18.38 -7.15
CA LYS A 183 -24.41 -17.39 -6.12
C LYS A 183 -24.49 -17.93 -4.70
N ALA A 184 -25.55 -18.68 -4.41
CA ALA A 184 -25.75 -19.27 -3.08
C ALA A 184 -24.80 -20.45 -2.81
N ALA A 185 -24.35 -21.16 -3.84
CA ALA A 185 -23.47 -22.31 -3.73
C ALA A 185 -22.01 -21.93 -3.38
N VAL A 186 -21.57 -20.72 -3.73
CA VAL A 186 -20.21 -20.24 -3.43
C VAL A 186 -20.15 -19.68 -2.01
N SER A 187 -19.60 -20.47 -1.09
CA SER A 187 -19.47 -20.06 0.31
C SER A 187 -18.36 -19.03 0.54
N ASP A 188 -18.56 -18.13 1.50
CA ASP A 188 -17.56 -17.12 1.90
C ASP A 188 -16.27 -17.77 2.39
N SER A 189 -16.37 -18.92 3.06
CA SER A 189 -15.21 -19.66 3.57
C SER A 189 -14.28 -20.15 2.45
N MET A 190 -14.83 -20.55 1.30
CA MET A 190 -14.03 -20.97 0.13
C MET A 190 -13.32 -19.79 -0.50
N VAL A 191 -14.02 -18.67 -0.65
CA VAL A 191 -13.44 -17.42 -1.17
C VAL A 191 -12.29 -16.98 -0.26
N LYS A 192 -12.51 -17.00 1.06
CA LYS A 192 -11.48 -16.61 2.03
C LYS A 192 -10.29 -17.55 2.01
N ALA A 193 -10.50 -18.86 1.91
CA ALA A 193 -9.41 -19.83 1.83
C ALA A 193 -8.53 -19.64 0.57
N VAL A 194 -9.14 -19.37 -0.59
CA VAL A 194 -8.40 -19.04 -1.83
C VAL A 194 -7.68 -17.69 -1.70
N SER A 195 -8.33 -16.68 -1.14
CA SER A 195 -7.74 -15.36 -0.88
C SER A 195 -6.52 -15.47 0.04
N THR A 196 -6.64 -16.22 1.14
CA THR A 196 -5.52 -16.50 2.06
C THR A 196 -4.38 -17.24 1.37
N ALA A 197 -4.67 -18.21 0.50
CA ALA A 197 -3.61 -18.91 -0.25
C ALA A 197 -2.84 -17.95 -1.19
N TRP A 198 -3.54 -17.02 -1.83
CA TRP A 198 -2.94 -15.97 -2.65
C TRP A 198 -2.09 -15.00 -1.81
N GLU A 199 -2.63 -14.53 -0.68
CA GLU A 199 -1.95 -13.60 0.24
C GLU A 199 -0.67 -14.21 0.84
N MET A 200 -0.74 -15.46 1.31
CA MET A 200 0.41 -16.18 1.84
C MET A 200 1.50 -16.36 0.78
N GLU A 201 1.12 -16.70 -0.45
CA GLU A 201 2.09 -16.81 -1.54
C GLU A 201 2.71 -15.45 -1.88
N ARG A 202 1.95 -14.36 -1.80
CA ARG A 202 2.49 -13.00 -1.97
C ARG A 202 3.61 -12.74 -0.98
N HIS A 203 3.42 -13.02 0.33
CA HIS A 203 4.48 -12.87 1.33
C HIS A 203 5.70 -13.76 1.04
N HIS A 204 5.48 -15.04 0.71
CA HIS A 204 6.58 -15.94 0.38
C HIS A 204 7.33 -15.53 -0.90
N ALA A 205 6.63 -15.00 -1.89
CA ALA A 205 7.22 -14.55 -3.13
C ALA A 205 8.02 -13.27 -2.94
N SER A 206 7.54 -12.32 -2.13
CA SER A 206 8.31 -11.13 -1.74
C SER A 206 9.65 -11.50 -1.11
N GLU A 207 9.66 -12.48 -0.21
CA GLU A 207 10.88 -13.01 0.41
C GLU A 207 11.86 -13.63 -0.59
N ARG A 208 11.36 -14.38 -1.58
CA ARG A 208 12.21 -14.98 -2.63
C ARG A 208 12.70 -13.98 -3.68
N CYS A 209 12.00 -12.87 -3.84
CA CYS A 209 12.21 -11.90 -4.91
C CYS A 209 12.88 -10.60 -4.44
N LEU A 210 13.40 -10.55 -3.20
CA LEU A 210 14.16 -9.40 -2.71
C LEU A 210 15.24 -8.99 -3.70
N TYR A 211 15.43 -7.67 -3.83
CA TYR A 211 16.57 -7.17 -4.58
C TYR A 211 17.88 -7.58 -3.87
N PRO A 212 18.93 -7.96 -4.62
CA PRO A 212 20.13 -8.58 -4.05
C PRO A 212 20.79 -7.78 -2.93
N GLU A 213 20.75 -6.45 -3.02
CA GLU A 213 21.43 -5.53 -2.11
C GLU A 213 20.64 -5.21 -0.82
N VAL A 214 19.37 -5.60 -0.72
CA VAL A 214 18.47 -5.17 0.38
C VAL A 214 18.98 -5.61 1.76
N LEU A 215 19.35 -6.89 1.91
CA LEU A 215 19.71 -7.43 3.21
C LEU A 215 21.01 -6.82 3.74
N GLU A 216 22.02 -6.63 2.88
CA GLU A 216 23.27 -5.99 3.29
C GLU A 216 23.05 -4.51 3.60
N ALA A 217 22.21 -3.80 2.85
CA ALA A 217 21.87 -2.41 3.15
C ALA A 217 21.16 -2.27 4.51
N LEU A 218 20.14 -3.10 4.80
CA LEU A 218 19.43 -3.08 6.09
C LEU A 218 20.36 -3.44 7.26
N LYS A 219 21.22 -4.43 7.06
CA LYS A 219 22.23 -4.82 8.05
C LYS A 219 23.22 -3.69 8.34
N GLN A 220 23.71 -3.01 7.30
CA GLN A 220 24.60 -1.86 7.47
C GLN A 220 23.91 -0.72 8.21
N ILE A 221 22.66 -0.38 7.84
CA ILE A 221 21.87 0.64 8.55
C ILE A 221 21.70 0.28 10.03
N LYS A 222 21.37 -0.98 10.36
CA LYS A 222 21.22 -1.40 11.76
C LYS A 222 22.55 -1.41 12.53
N GLN A 223 23.68 -1.64 11.86
CA GLN A 223 25.01 -1.57 12.47
C GLN A 223 25.44 -0.13 12.75
N GLU A 224 25.21 0.78 11.80
CA GLU A 224 25.57 2.20 11.91
C GLU A 224 24.60 2.96 12.83
N HIS A 225 23.31 2.56 12.85
CA HIS A 225 22.24 3.21 13.60
C HIS A 225 21.50 2.19 14.49
N PRO A 226 22.15 1.61 15.51
CA PRO A 226 21.59 0.49 16.29
C PRO A 226 20.35 0.87 17.11
N GLU A 227 20.16 2.17 17.39
CA GLU A 227 18.97 2.67 18.08
C GLU A 227 17.81 3.02 17.14
N ALA A 228 18.02 3.00 15.82
CA ALA A 228 16.96 3.30 14.87
C ALA A 228 15.92 2.18 14.87
N ILE A 229 14.66 2.61 14.91
CA ILE A 229 13.50 1.75 14.70
C ILE A 229 13.25 1.69 13.19
N ILE A 230 13.05 0.48 12.67
CA ILE A 230 12.80 0.22 11.26
C ILE A 230 11.36 -0.25 11.10
N GLY A 231 10.57 0.45 10.30
CA GLY A 231 9.16 0.12 10.05
C GLY A 231 8.84 -0.07 8.57
N ALA A 232 7.71 -0.69 8.27
CA ALA A 232 7.13 -0.69 6.94
C ALA A 232 5.83 0.11 6.91
N VAL A 233 5.57 0.82 5.82
CA VAL A 233 4.33 1.52 5.51
C VAL A 233 3.93 1.12 4.10
N THR A 234 2.80 0.42 3.94
CA THR A 234 2.42 -0.18 2.65
C THR A 234 0.97 0.12 2.28
N ASP A 235 0.69 0.29 1.00
CA ASP A 235 -0.67 0.49 0.49
C ASP A 235 -1.48 -0.82 0.35
N GLY A 236 -0.80 -1.97 0.33
CA GLY A 236 -1.39 -3.32 0.37
C GLY A 236 -1.12 -4.07 1.68
N ARG A 237 -1.36 -5.40 1.70
CA ARG A 237 -1.18 -6.24 2.91
C ARG A 237 0.20 -6.88 3.06
N SER A 238 1.21 -6.36 2.37
CA SER A 238 2.55 -6.96 2.50
C SER A 238 3.08 -6.65 3.89
N ASN A 239 3.68 -7.64 4.56
CA ASN A 239 4.17 -7.48 5.92
C ASN A 239 5.55 -8.12 6.05
N PRO A 240 6.62 -7.33 6.28
CA PRO A 240 7.98 -7.86 6.36
C PRO A 240 8.17 -8.76 7.59
N LEU A 241 7.33 -8.62 8.63
CA LEU A 241 7.37 -9.47 9.82
C LEU A 241 6.96 -10.93 9.53
N PHE A 242 6.30 -11.20 8.39
CA PHE A 242 6.01 -12.56 7.93
C PHE A 242 7.09 -13.14 7.00
N MET A 243 8.07 -12.33 6.60
CA MET A 243 9.21 -12.77 5.78
C MET A 243 10.35 -13.24 6.70
N THR A 244 10.08 -14.33 7.42
CA THR A 244 10.85 -14.75 8.61
C THR A 244 12.30 -15.15 8.36
N PHE A 245 12.67 -15.50 7.11
CA PHE A 245 14.03 -15.88 6.76
C PHE A 245 14.85 -14.71 6.20
N THR A 246 14.23 -13.55 5.99
CA THR A 246 14.85 -12.40 5.31
C THR A 246 14.59 -11.08 6.02
N LEU A 247 13.44 -10.43 5.81
CA LEU A 247 13.19 -9.07 6.31
C LEU A 247 12.81 -9.01 7.79
N ALA A 248 12.08 -10.00 8.32
CA ALA A 248 11.54 -9.94 9.67
C ALA A 248 12.57 -9.59 10.77
N PRO A 249 13.83 -10.07 10.74
CA PRO A 249 14.85 -9.70 11.73
C PRO A 249 15.24 -8.22 11.75
N TYR A 250 14.95 -7.47 10.69
CA TYR A 250 15.34 -6.07 10.54
C TYR A 250 14.20 -5.09 10.85
N PHE A 251 12.95 -5.53 10.79
CA PHE A 251 11.77 -4.67 10.96
C PHE A 251 11.18 -4.81 12.36
N ASP A 252 10.83 -3.68 12.96
CA ASP A 252 10.23 -3.57 14.29
C ASP A 252 8.69 -3.47 14.21
N PHE A 253 8.14 -2.93 13.13
CA PHE A 253 6.69 -2.86 12.89
C PHE A 253 6.32 -2.79 11.40
N SER A 254 5.03 -2.94 11.12
CA SER A 254 4.42 -2.73 9.81
C SER A 254 3.08 -2.02 9.96
N CYS A 255 2.80 -1.08 9.06
CA CYS A 255 1.52 -0.39 8.91
C CYS A 255 1.00 -0.65 7.48
N SER A 256 -0.26 -1.07 7.36
CA SER A 256 -0.90 -1.27 6.06
C SER A 256 -2.10 -0.35 5.91
N TRP A 257 -2.29 0.25 4.73
CA TRP A 257 -3.48 1.05 4.43
C TRP A 257 -4.76 0.23 4.51
N GLU A 258 -4.65 -1.09 4.37
CA GLU A 258 -5.78 -2.00 4.48
C GLU A 258 -6.15 -2.34 5.94
N ASP A 259 -5.37 -1.88 6.92
CA ASP A 259 -5.68 -2.11 8.34
C ASP A 259 -6.70 -1.08 8.87
N ASP A 260 -6.77 0.11 8.27
CA ASP A 260 -7.72 1.18 8.61
C ASP A 260 -8.67 1.52 7.45
N GLN A 261 -9.71 0.70 7.33
CA GLN A 261 -10.69 0.82 6.26
C GLN A 261 -11.52 2.10 6.32
N ALA A 262 -11.74 2.65 7.52
CA ALA A 262 -12.58 3.82 7.70
C ALA A 262 -11.88 5.06 7.12
N ASN A 263 -10.64 5.30 7.56
CA ASN A 263 -9.84 6.39 7.05
C ASN A 263 -9.58 6.18 5.55
N ARG A 264 -9.14 4.98 5.14
CA ARG A 264 -8.92 4.65 3.71
C ARG A 264 -10.10 5.06 2.83
N LYS A 265 -11.30 4.65 3.23
CA LYS A 265 -12.52 4.97 2.49
C LYS A 265 -12.77 6.48 2.43
N GLU A 266 -12.61 7.20 3.53
CA GLU A 266 -12.79 8.65 3.58
C GLU A 266 -11.89 9.37 2.58
N PHE A 267 -10.59 9.04 2.52
CA PHE A 267 -9.67 9.64 1.55
C PHE A 267 -10.05 9.35 0.10
N PHE A 268 -10.25 8.08 -0.26
CA PHE A 268 -10.50 7.73 -1.66
C PHE A 268 -11.86 8.26 -2.14
N GLN A 269 -12.83 8.43 -1.23
CA GLN A 269 -14.10 9.10 -1.54
C GLN A 269 -13.98 10.62 -1.65
N GLY A 270 -12.97 11.22 -1.02
CA GLY A 270 -12.61 12.63 -1.10
C GLY A 270 -11.50 12.96 -2.10
N LEU A 271 -10.95 11.97 -2.81
CA LEU A 271 -9.78 12.12 -3.67
C LEU A 271 -9.96 13.22 -4.73
N ASP A 272 -11.19 13.40 -5.21
CA ASP A 272 -11.57 14.43 -6.17
C ASP A 272 -11.48 15.87 -5.63
N GLN A 273 -11.61 16.03 -4.31
CA GLN A 273 -11.60 17.31 -3.59
C GLN A 273 -10.22 17.73 -3.10
N THR A 274 -9.25 16.81 -3.08
CA THR A 274 -7.90 17.03 -2.52
C THR A 274 -7.05 18.06 -3.28
N GLY A 275 -7.50 18.52 -4.45
CA GLY A 275 -6.73 19.43 -5.30
C GLY A 275 -5.43 18.82 -5.85
N GLY A 276 -5.19 17.52 -5.63
CA GLY A 276 -3.91 16.89 -5.95
C GLY A 276 -2.81 17.17 -4.93
N GLU A 277 -3.14 17.63 -3.72
CA GLU A 277 -2.16 17.85 -2.66
C GLU A 277 -1.93 16.59 -1.81
N THR A 278 -0.66 16.24 -1.57
CA THR A 278 -0.27 15.10 -0.72
C THR A 278 -0.34 15.41 0.77
N SER A 279 -0.59 16.66 1.15
CA SER A 279 -0.75 17.13 2.54
C SER A 279 -1.91 16.46 3.27
N GLN A 280 -2.83 15.82 2.53
CA GLN A 280 -4.01 15.17 3.06
C GLN A 280 -3.83 13.66 3.29
N LEU A 281 -2.64 13.11 2.97
CA LEU A 281 -2.32 11.68 3.05
C LEU A 281 -1.54 11.29 4.32
N THR A 282 -1.86 11.90 5.46
CA THR A 282 -0.99 11.80 6.64
C THR A 282 -1.29 10.60 7.53
N TRP A 283 -2.52 10.07 7.57
CA TRP A 283 -2.93 9.17 8.67
C TRP A 283 -2.04 7.94 8.84
N ILE A 284 -1.53 7.35 7.75
CA ILE A 284 -0.80 6.08 7.82
C ILE A 284 0.61 6.32 8.33
N TYR A 285 1.14 7.49 7.98
CA TYR A 285 2.41 8.00 8.45
C TYR A 285 2.29 8.48 9.90
N ASP A 286 1.14 9.04 10.28
CA ASP A 286 0.82 9.34 11.67
C ASP A 286 0.74 8.06 12.51
N GLU A 287 0.17 6.96 11.98
CA GLU A 287 0.21 5.64 12.61
C GLU A 287 1.65 5.10 12.71
N ALA A 288 2.48 5.24 11.67
CA ALA A 288 3.89 4.83 11.73
C ALA A 288 4.68 5.60 12.82
N ARG A 289 4.43 6.90 12.94
CA ARG A 289 5.00 7.74 14.01
C ARG A 289 4.49 7.34 15.39
N TYR A 290 3.22 6.96 15.48
CA TYR A 290 2.66 6.42 16.72
C TYR A 290 3.37 5.12 17.13
N LYS A 291 3.55 4.15 16.21
CA LYS A 291 4.31 2.93 16.47
C LYS A 291 5.74 3.24 16.93
N TYR A 292 6.41 4.18 16.29
CA TYR A 292 7.73 4.65 16.70
C TYR A 292 7.74 5.15 18.15
N ALA A 293 6.82 6.04 18.51
CA ALA A 293 6.75 6.60 19.86
C ALA A 293 6.53 5.52 20.93
N VAL A 294 5.64 4.56 20.67
CA VAL A 294 5.37 3.42 21.58
C VAL A 294 6.61 2.55 21.76
N LEU A 295 7.27 2.17 20.66
CA LEU A 295 8.47 1.33 20.68
C LEU A 295 9.65 2.05 21.36
N LYS A 296 9.83 3.34 21.10
CA LYS A 296 10.87 4.17 21.71
C LYS A 296 10.66 4.30 23.22
N GLN A 297 9.43 4.56 23.66
CA GLN A 297 9.10 4.63 25.09
C GLN A 297 9.37 3.29 25.79
N ALA A 298 9.00 2.17 25.15
CA ALA A 298 9.29 0.84 25.67
C ALA A 298 10.80 0.57 25.77
N ALA A 299 11.58 0.93 24.75
CA ALA A 299 13.04 0.79 24.75
C ALA A 299 13.68 1.63 25.87
N ASP A 300 13.23 2.87 26.07
CA ASP A 300 13.73 3.76 27.12
C ASP A 300 13.37 3.24 28.53
N ALA A 301 12.18 2.66 28.70
CA ALA A 301 11.77 2.03 29.95
C ALA A 301 12.64 0.81 30.29
N MET A 302 13.01 0.00 29.28
CA MET A 302 13.93 -1.12 29.44
C MET A 302 15.34 -0.65 29.84
N LYS A 303 15.86 0.41 29.22
CA LYS A 303 17.18 0.99 29.56
C LYS A 303 17.23 1.56 30.99
N LYS A 304 16.13 2.13 31.48
CA LYS A 304 16.05 2.77 32.81
C LYS A 304 15.88 1.78 33.98
N GLY A 305 15.93 0.46 33.75
CA GLY A 305 15.95 -0.53 34.82
C GLY A 305 14.62 -0.68 35.57
N SER A 306 13.48 -0.61 34.87
CA SER A 306 12.15 -0.98 35.37
C SER A 306 11.67 -0.24 36.64
N LYS A 307 11.37 1.07 36.51
CA LYS A 307 10.23 1.59 37.26
C LYS A 307 8.99 1.31 36.41
N GLN A 308 7.97 0.68 36.99
CA GLN A 308 6.69 0.38 36.33
C GLN A 308 6.29 1.56 35.43
N VAL A 309 6.10 1.29 34.14
CA VAL A 309 5.44 2.21 33.21
C VAL A 309 4.00 2.31 33.70
N LYS A 310 3.76 3.20 34.66
CA LYS A 310 2.41 3.54 35.11
C LYS A 310 1.83 4.44 34.04
N ASP A 311 0.77 3.95 33.43
CA ASP A 311 -0.08 4.66 32.49
C ASP A 311 0.68 5.14 31.24
N ILE A 312 0.51 4.42 30.13
CA ILE A 312 0.75 5.02 28.82
C ILE A 312 -0.30 6.12 28.71
N ASP A 313 0.12 7.37 28.89
CA ASP A 313 -0.77 8.52 28.72
C ASP A 313 -1.54 8.36 27.38
N PRO A 314 -2.85 8.65 27.36
CA PRO A 314 -3.66 8.54 26.14
C PRO A 314 -3.02 9.33 25.00
N LEU A 315 -3.22 8.85 23.77
CA LEU A 315 -2.66 9.40 22.52
C LEU A 315 -2.57 10.94 22.53
N VAL A 316 -1.37 11.46 22.80
CA VAL A 316 -1.01 12.83 22.47
C VAL A 316 0.04 12.71 21.39
N TYR A 317 -0.35 12.97 20.14
CA TYR A 317 0.61 13.17 19.06
C TYR A 317 1.62 14.23 19.52
N PRO A 318 2.91 13.90 19.69
CA PRO A 318 3.84 14.88 20.21
C PRO A 318 3.92 16.05 19.22
N ALA A 319 3.69 17.26 19.72
CA ALA A 319 3.76 18.49 18.93
C ALA A 319 5.15 18.68 18.30
N THR A 320 6.18 18.11 18.94
CA THR A 320 7.54 17.98 18.44
C THR A 320 8.01 16.59 18.80
N TYR A 321 8.41 15.80 17.80
CA TYR A 321 9.08 14.53 18.03
C TYR A 321 10.48 14.82 18.58
N ASP A 322 11.17 13.80 19.07
CA ASP A 322 12.54 13.99 19.55
C ASP A 322 13.42 14.67 18.49
N ASP A 323 14.62 15.09 18.89
CA ASP A 323 15.62 15.72 18.03
C ASP A 323 16.17 14.78 16.92
N ARG A 324 15.60 13.59 16.78
CA ARG A 324 16.02 12.55 15.85
C ARG A 324 15.35 12.70 14.49
N VAL A 325 16.06 12.25 13.47
CA VAL A 325 15.59 12.28 12.08
C VAL A 325 14.71 11.08 11.81
N TRP A 326 13.61 11.31 11.10
CA TRP A 326 12.82 10.26 10.46
C TRP A 326 13.06 10.28 8.95
N ILE A 327 13.39 9.13 8.39
CA ILE A 327 13.55 8.91 6.94
C ILE A 327 12.47 7.95 6.45
N HIS A 328 11.84 8.26 5.32
CA HIS A 328 11.00 7.32 4.59
C HIS A 328 11.63 6.98 3.23
N VAL A 329 11.56 5.72 2.83
CA VAL A 329 12.15 5.17 1.61
C VAL A 329 11.04 4.50 0.80
N GLY A 330 10.83 4.92 -0.44
CA GLY A 330 9.78 4.34 -1.27
C GLY A 330 9.92 4.66 -2.76
N ASP A 331 9.09 4.03 -3.59
CA ASP A 331 9.14 4.05 -5.04
C ASP A 331 8.10 4.99 -5.69
N ASP A 332 7.25 5.63 -4.88
CA ASP A 332 6.18 6.50 -5.35
C ASP A 332 6.34 7.96 -4.90
N LEU A 333 6.34 8.91 -5.84
CA LEU A 333 6.43 10.33 -5.47
C LEU A 333 5.21 10.84 -4.71
N ALA A 334 4.00 10.39 -5.02
CA ALA A 334 2.79 10.93 -4.39
C ALA A 334 2.65 10.44 -2.94
N PHE A 335 2.65 9.12 -2.77
CA PHE A 335 2.32 8.43 -1.53
C PHE A 335 3.53 8.18 -0.66
N ASP A 336 4.70 7.89 -1.22
CA ASP A 336 5.89 7.65 -0.40
C ASP A 336 6.58 8.97 -0.10
N VAL A 337 6.92 9.75 -1.12
CA VAL A 337 7.62 11.02 -0.92
C VAL A 337 6.68 12.09 -0.40
N GLY A 338 5.61 12.39 -1.14
CA GLY A 338 4.78 13.55 -0.88
C GLY A 338 4.05 13.50 0.46
N ALA A 339 3.48 12.34 0.79
CA ALA A 339 2.73 12.15 2.02
C ALA A 339 3.62 11.99 3.26
N SER A 340 4.71 11.20 3.19
CA SER A 340 5.62 11.08 4.34
C SER A 340 6.32 12.40 4.66
N ALA A 341 6.71 13.19 3.64
CA ALA A 341 7.28 14.51 3.83
C ALA A 341 6.30 15.50 4.47
N ALA A 342 4.99 15.40 4.16
CA ALA A 342 3.96 16.20 4.82
C ALA A 342 3.90 15.93 6.34
N CYS A 343 4.27 14.72 6.76
CA CYS A 343 4.37 14.32 8.17
C CYS A 343 5.73 14.64 8.80
N GLY A 344 6.67 15.22 8.04
CA GLY A 344 8.00 15.63 8.52
C GLY A 344 9.12 14.61 8.26
N ALA A 345 8.87 13.55 7.49
CA ALA A 345 9.94 12.65 7.07
C ALA A 345 10.91 13.35 6.10
N LYS A 346 12.19 13.03 6.20
CA LYS A 346 13.12 13.13 5.07
C LYS A 346 12.84 11.96 4.13
N THR A 347 13.04 12.14 2.83
CA THR A 347 12.57 11.17 1.84
C THR A 347 13.69 10.68 0.95
N ILE A 348 13.74 9.38 0.75
CA ILE A 348 14.59 8.73 -0.24
C ILE A 348 13.67 8.16 -1.32
N TYR A 349 13.75 8.73 -2.52
CA TYR A 349 12.98 8.25 -3.66
C TYR A 349 13.77 7.18 -4.42
N CYS A 350 13.26 5.95 -4.41
CA CYS A 350 13.81 4.79 -5.08
C CYS A 350 13.34 4.74 -6.54
N GLU A 351 14.06 5.41 -7.44
CA GLU A 351 13.89 5.26 -8.89
C GLU A 351 14.99 4.34 -9.43
N LEU A 352 14.78 3.04 -9.22
CA LEU A 352 15.80 2.03 -9.45
C LEU A 352 16.11 1.86 -10.94
N ALA A 353 17.37 1.52 -11.23
CA ALA A 353 17.81 1.23 -12.59
C ALA A 353 17.02 0.07 -13.24
N ASP A 354 16.89 0.08 -14.57
CA ASP A 354 16.10 -0.89 -15.35
C ASP A 354 16.38 -2.36 -15.00
N LYS A 355 17.62 -2.68 -14.60
CA LYS A 355 18.04 -4.03 -14.19
C LYS A 355 17.21 -4.63 -13.06
N TYR A 356 16.62 -3.78 -12.21
CA TYR A 356 15.80 -4.23 -11.09
C TYR A 356 14.41 -4.69 -11.54
N GLY A 357 13.94 -4.26 -12.72
CA GLY A 357 12.59 -4.58 -13.19
C GLY A 357 11.50 -3.88 -12.37
N GLN A 358 11.84 -2.77 -11.72
CA GLN A 358 10.91 -1.94 -10.97
C GLN A 358 9.83 -1.38 -11.91
N THR A 359 8.57 -1.52 -11.53
CA THR A 359 7.44 -1.08 -12.34
C THR A 359 6.84 0.27 -11.94
N ALA A 360 7.10 0.75 -10.71
CA ALA A 360 6.86 2.09 -10.16
C ALA A 360 6.73 3.22 -11.20
N ARG A 361 7.86 3.51 -11.85
CA ARG A 361 8.03 4.57 -12.86
C ARG A 361 7.17 4.39 -14.11
N HIS A 362 6.62 3.20 -14.34
CA HIS A 362 5.70 2.87 -15.44
C HIS A 362 4.23 2.91 -15.00
N ARG A 363 3.95 2.87 -13.69
CA ARG A 363 2.58 2.94 -13.15
C ARG A 363 2.01 4.35 -13.22
N TYR A 364 2.81 5.39 -13.02
CA TYR A 364 2.25 6.72 -12.76
C TYR A 364 2.63 7.78 -13.79
N TYR A 365 3.63 7.55 -14.64
CA TYR A 365 4.17 8.58 -15.53
C TYR A 365 3.94 8.29 -17.02
N GLY A 366 3.12 9.15 -17.66
CA GLY A 366 3.03 9.30 -19.11
C GLY A 366 2.08 8.33 -19.83
N ASP A 367 2.22 8.26 -21.16
CA ASP A 367 1.38 7.47 -22.07
C ASP A 367 1.70 5.96 -22.07
N LYS A 368 2.46 5.48 -21.08
CA LYS A 368 2.85 4.08 -21.01
C LYS A 368 1.66 3.23 -20.52
N PRO A 369 1.46 2.03 -21.10
CA PRO A 369 0.42 1.14 -20.62
C PRO A 369 0.72 0.75 -19.17
N GLN A 370 -0.33 0.74 -18.34
CA GLN A 370 -0.25 0.22 -16.98
C GLN A 370 0.29 -1.21 -16.99
N PRO A 371 1.06 -1.62 -15.96
CA PRO A 371 1.42 -3.01 -15.80
C PRO A 371 0.19 -3.92 -15.81
N SER A 372 0.30 -5.11 -16.38
CA SER A 372 -0.83 -6.02 -16.58
C SER A 372 -1.56 -6.34 -15.27
N TRP A 373 -0.83 -6.39 -14.16
CA TRP A 373 -1.31 -6.68 -12.81
C TRP A 373 -2.04 -5.49 -12.12
N SER A 374 -1.82 -4.25 -12.55
CA SER A 374 -2.41 -3.05 -11.94
C SER A 374 -3.90 -2.96 -12.25
N SER A 375 -4.74 -2.75 -11.23
CA SER A 375 -6.20 -2.53 -11.35
C SER A 375 -6.61 -1.11 -10.94
N THR A 376 -5.67 -0.17 -10.92
CA THR A 376 -5.92 1.21 -10.49
C THR A 376 -6.79 1.95 -11.53
N PRO A 377 -7.89 2.64 -11.13
CA PRO A 377 -8.74 3.38 -12.05
C PRO A 377 -8.06 4.63 -12.62
N ASP A 378 -8.44 5.05 -13.83
CA ASP A 378 -7.87 6.23 -14.51
C ASP A 378 -7.98 7.54 -13.72
N LEU A 379 -9.06 7.71 -12.94
CA LEU A 379 -9.22 8.89 -12.09
C LEU A 379 -8.14 8.93 -11.00
N GLU A 380 -7.89 7.80 -10.33
CA GLU A 380 -6.87 7.68 -9.31
C GLU A 380 -5.48 7.88 -9.92
N LEU A 381 -5.20 7.28 -11.09
CA LEU A 381 -3.93 7.46 -11.81
C LEU A 381 -3.65 8.94 -12.12
N ARG A 382 -4.65 9.68 -12.63
CA ARG A 382 -4.50 11.12 -12.90
C ARG A 382 -4.25 11.93 -11.63
N LYS A 383 -4.95 11.63 -10.54
CA LYS A 383 -4.74 12.30 -9.25
C LYS A 383 -3.40 11.98 -8.63
N ARG A 384 -2.95 10.72 -8.74
CA ARG A 384 -1.61 10.30 -8.33
C ARG A 384 -0.52 10.98 -9.13
N TYR A 385 -0.72 11.21 -10.43
CA TYR A 385 0.19 12.02 -11.23
C TYR A 385 0.26 13.49 -10.75
N GLU A 386 -0.88 14.14 -10.51
CA GLU A 386 -0.92 15.51 -9.98
C GLU A 386 -0.17 15.61 -8.63
N MET A 387 -0.42 14.67 -7.73
CA MET A 387 0.27 14.55 -6.44
C MET A 387 1.77 14.31 -6.60
N ALA A 388 2.17 13.43 -7.53
CA ALA A 388 3.56 13.12 -7.79
C ALA A 388 4.35 14.35 -8.27
N GLU A 389 3.79 15.13 -9.20
CA GLU A 389 4.39 16.38 -9.67
C GLU A 389 4.57 17.39 -8.52
N SER A 390 3.63 17.45 -7.58
CA SER A 390 3.70 18.34 -6.41
C SER A 390 4.71 17.89 -5.34
N ALA A 391 5.21 16.66 -5.42
CA ALA A 391 6.09 16.06 -4.43
C ALA A 391 7.56 15.99 -4.88
N VAL A 392 7.87 16.38 -6.11
CA VAL A 392 9.24 16.31 -6.68
C VAL A 392 10.25 17.10 -5.83
N ASP A 393 9.86 18.28 -5.35
CA ASP A 393 10.71 19.15 -4.52
C ASP A 393 10.86 18.67 -3.07
N ARG A 394 10.09 17.64 -2.68
CA ARG A 394 10.16 17.02 -1.35
C ARG A 394 11.13 15.87 -1.29
N VAL A 395 11.71 15.44 -2.42
CA VAL A 395 12.74 14.39 -2.49
C VAL A 395 14.02 14.88 -1.82
N SER A 396 14.43 14.24 -0.72
CA SER A 396 15.71 14.60 -0.07
C SER A 396 16.89 13.95 -0.79
N VAL A 397 16.79 12.66 -1.14
CA VAL A 397 17.79 11.93 -1.92
C VAL A 397 17.08 11.05 -2.95
N LYS A 398 17.64 10.93 -4.15
CA LYS A 398 17.19 9.99 -5.19
C LYS A 398 18.19 8.84 -5.31
N LEU A 399 17.67 7.62 -5.34
CA LEU A 399 18.48 6.40 -5.36
C LEU A 399 18.22 5.60 -6.64
N GLN A 400 19.29 5.14 -7.29
CA GLN A 400 19.23 4.25 -8.46
C GLN A 400 19.65 2.81 -8.16
N PHE A 401 20.43 2.61 -7.09
CA PHE A 401 20.89 1.29 -6.64
C PHE A 401 20.74 1.15 -5.14
N LEU A 402 20.13 0.05 -4.67
CA LEU A 402 19.83 -0.14 -3.24
C LEU A 402 21.08 -0.24 -2.36
N GLY A 403 22.22 -0.64 -2.93
CA GLY A 403 23.50 -0.58 -2.23
C GLY A 403 23.93 0.84 -1.81
N GLN A 404 23.33 1.90 -2.38
CA GLN A 404 23.58 3.30 -2.01
C GLN A 404 22.76 3.75 -0.79
N LEU A 405 21.84 2.92 -0.30
CA LEU A 405 20.90 3.32 0.73
C LEU A 405 21.59 3.76 2.05
N PRO A 406 22.59 3.04 2.58
CA PRO A 406 23.29 3.48 3.79
C PRO A 406 23.98 4.86 3.61
N GLU A 407 24.62 5.10 2.47
CA GLU A 407 25.23 6.39 2.12
C GLU A 407 24.18 7.51 2.03
N ALA A 408 23.03 7.23 1.41
CA ALA A 408 21.91 8.18 1.33
C ALA A 408 21.35 8.55 2.71
N VAL A 409 21.22 7.57 3.61
CA VAL A 409 20.82 7.81 5.01
C VAL A 409 21.83 8.72 5.69
N ASN A 410 23.13 8.41 5.60
CA ASN A 410 24.18 9.19 6.25
C ASN A 410 24.27 10.62 5.69
N SER A 411 24.11 10.79 4.38
CA SER A 411 24.07 12.12 3.74
C SER A 411 22.93 12.99 4.27
N ILE A 412 21.74 12.41 4.50
CA ILE A 412 20.62 13.16 5.10
C ILE A 412 20.99 13.62 6.52
N LEU A 413 21.64 12.78 7.31
CA LEU A 413 22.00 13.08 8.71
C LEU A 413 23.11 14.13 8.84
N THR A 414 23.95 14.31 7.82
CA THR A 414 25.03 15.32 7.81
C THR A 414 24.63 16.63 7.12
N SER A 415 23.70 16.59 6.16
CA SER A 415 23.31 17.75 5.31
C SER A 415 22.79 19.00 6.05
N LYS A 416 22.43 18.90 7.33
CA LYS A 416 21.98 20.06 8.12
C LYS A 416 23.12 21.04 8.44
N ALA A 417 24.38 20.60 8.34
CA ALA A 417 25.53 21.47 8.52
C ALA A 417 25.69 22.50 7.38
N GLU A 418 25.33 22.15 6.14
CA GLU A 418 25.57 23.01 4.98
C GLU A 418 24.49 24.10 4.78
N MET A 419 23.25 23.88 5.24
CA MET A 419 22.17 24.88 5.08
C MET A 419 22.20 26.03 6.10
N LEU A 420 22.99 25.94 7.16
CA LEU A 420 23.13 27.04 8.14
C LEU A 420 24.15 28.11 7.71
N GLU A 421 25.00 27.86 6.72
CA GLU A 421 26.00 28.83 6.23
C GLU A 421 25.50 29.74 5.08
N TYR A 422 24.31 29.48 4.54
CA TYR A 422 23.70 30.28 3.47
C TYR A 422 22.39 30.94 3.92
N SER A 423 22.47 31.70 5.01
CA SER A 423 21.47 32.72 5.32
C SER A 423 22.13 34.10 5.13
N PRO A 424 21.63 34.97 4.22
CA PRO A 424 22.24 36.27 3.94
C PRO A 424 22.26 37.23 5.13
#